data_AF-A0A3T0N558-F1
#
_entry.id   AF-A0A3T0N558-F1
#
_cell.length_a   1.000
_cell.length_b   1.000
_cell.length_c   1.000
_cell.angle_alpha   90.00
_cell.angle_beta   90.00
_cell.angle_gamma   90.00
#
_symmetry.space_group_name_H-M   'P 1'
#
loop_
_entity.id
_entity.type
_entity.pdbx_description
1 polymer ?
#
loop_
_entity_poly.entity_id
_entity_poly.type
_entity_poly.pdbx_seq_one_letter_code
_entity_poly.pdbx_strand_id
1 'polypeptide(L)'
;MLTGTPMEWDLQLQVALIDDAVWDQGAEAVAREIERIRAKFNLEQEVKQLKEQLLSLQQITATPKIGDNGGPPLNDPEDIAFQTDLSQIWQRVEELENEIDSPTPSIDKLNAFADWFQVFFVRAAKYLGAKADIIFTKGCETLGIVGTTALIAYFTVTTAAQNETVHSLPKAILDVFKSLAGG
;
A
#
# COMPACT_ATOMS: atom_id res chain seq x y z
N MET A 1 -30.35 -10.15 21.81
CA MET A 1 -30.00 -9.65 20.46
C MET A 1 -28.50 -9.79 20.31
N LEU A 2 -28.01 -10.47 19.28
CA LEU A 2 -26.57 -10.51 19.01
C LEU A 2 -26.19 -9.15 18.41
N THR A 3 -25.55 -8.31 19.21
CA THR A 3 -24.89 -7.09 18.75
C THR A 3 -23.49 -7.48 18.27
N GLY A 4 -23.32 -7.59 16.97
CA GLY A 4 -22.02 -7.80 16.33
C GLY A 4 -21.96 -7.06 15.01
N THR A 5 -20.81 -6.47 14.70
CA THR A 5 -20.53 -5.99 13.35
C THR A 5 -20.50 -7.21 12.43
N PRO A 6 -21.34 -7.28 11.38
CA PRO A 6 -21.28 -8.38 10.42
C PRO A 6 -19.88 -8.44 9.82
N MET A 7 -19.33 -9.65 9.68
CA MET A 7 -18.07 -9.86 8.97
C MET A 7 -18.26 -9.52 7.49
N GLU A 8 -17.21 -8.98 6.86
CA GLU A 8 -17.22 -8.69 5.42
C GLU A 8 -17.64 -9.93 4.61
N TRP A 9 -18.57 -9.72 3.68
CA TRP A 9 -19.20 -10.81 2.92
C TRP A 9 -18.16 -11.62 2.13
N ASP A 10 -17.20 -10.93 1.53
CA ASP A 10 -16.15 -11.56 0.73
C ASP A 10 -15.25 -12.44 1.60
N LEU A 11 -14.94 -12.02 2.83
CA LEU A 11 -14.19 -12.84 3.79
C LEU A 11 -14.99 -14.08 4.22
N GLN A 12 -16.30 -13.93 4.46
CA GLN A 12 -17.17 -15.08 4.77
C GLN A 12 -17.21 -16.07 3.61
N LEU A 13 -17.30 -15.57 2.37
CA LEU A 13 -17.30 -16.39 1.17
C LEU A 13 -15.99 -17.18 1.02
N GLN A 14 -14.83 -16.52 1.22
CA GLN A 14 -13.54 -17.22 1.15
C GLN A 14 -13.43 -18.33 2.22
N VAL A 15 -13.91 -18.08 3.45
CA VAL A 15 -13.97 -19.11 4.50
C VAL A 15 -14.93 -20.23 4.16
N ALA A 16 -16.09 -19.93 3.58
CA ALA A 16 -17.07 -20.93 3.16
C ALA A 16 -16.56 -21.82 2.01
N LEU A 17 -15.57 -21.35 1.26
CA LEU A 17 -14.92 -22.07 0.15
C LEU A 17 -13.67 -22.86 0.57
N ILE A 18 -13.38 -22.97 1.88
CA ILE A 18 -12.33 -23.88 2.38
C ILE A 18 -12.65 -25.31 1.90
N ASP A 19 -11.64 -25.96 1.31
CA ASP A 19 -11.76 -27.32 0.77
C ASP A 19 -12.20 -28.33 1.85
N ASP A 20 -13.09 -29.25 1.48
CA ASP A 20 -13.59 -30.31 2.35
C ASP A 20 -12.45 -31.14 2.97
N ALA A 21 -11.35 -31.34 2.24
CA ALA A 21 -10.18 -32.03 2.75
C ALA A 21 -9.53 -31.33 3.95
N VAL A 22 -9.67 -30.00 4.08
CA VAL A 22 -9.21 -29.24 5.26
C VAL A 22 -10.22 -29.37 6.40
N TRP A 23 -11.53 -29.37 6.08
CA TRP A 23 -12.58 -29.64 7.08
C TRP A 23 -12.42 -31.02 7.73
N ASP A 24 -12.09 -32.04 6.93
CA ASP A 24 -11.88 -33.42 7.38
C ASP A 24 -10.64 -33.59 8.26
N GLN A 25 -9.67 -32.68 8.19
CA GLN A 25 -8.48 -32.66 9.07
C GLN A 25 -8.80 -32.16 10.49
N GLY A 26 -10.01 -31.63 10.72
CA GLY A 26 -10.49 -31.21 12.02
C GLY A 26 -10.29 -29.72 12.33
N ALA A 27 -10.81 -29.32 13.50
CA ALA A 27 -10.98 -27.91 13.85
C ALA A 27 -9.69 -27.09 13.87
N GLU A 28 -8.55 -27.70 14.25
CA GLU A 28 -7.26 -27.01 14.26
C GLU A 28 -6.76 -26.68 12.85
N ALA A 29 -6.96 -27.59 11.88
CA ALA A 29 -6.58 -27.37 10.49
C ALA A 29 -7.45 -26.27 9.85
N VAL A 30 -8.76 -26.32 10.09
CA VAL A 30 -9.70 -25.28 9.66
C VAL A 30 -9.34 -23.93 10.26
N ALA A 31 -9.04 -23.87 11.56
CA ALA A 31 -8.67 -22.61 12.22
C ALA A 31 -7.41 -21.99 11.60
N ARG A 32 -6.39 -22.80 11.30
CA ARG A 32 -5.18 -22.33 10.60
C ARG A 32 -5.50 -21.79 9.22
N GLU A 33 -6.34 -22.49 8.46
CA GLU A 33 -6.71 -22.06 7.11
C GLU A 33 -7.53 -20.76 7.12
N ILE A 34 -8.41 -20.58 8.11
CA ILE A 34 -9.14 -19.32 8.33
C ILE A 34 -8.16 -18.16 8.60
N GLU A 35 -7.13 -18.37 9.42
CA GLU A 35 -6.13 -17.33 9.68
C GLU A 35 -5.30 -17.00 8.42
N ARG A 36 -4.98 -18.00 7.59
CA ARG A 36 -4.36 -17.79 6.27
C ARG A 36 -5.24 -16.95 5.35
N ILE A 37 -6.53 -17.28 5.26
CA ILE A 37 -7.52 -16.54 4.47
C ILE A 37 -7.66 -15.10 4.97
N ARG A 38 -7.73 -14.89 6.29
CA ARG A 38 -7.79 -13.54 6.88
C ARG A 38 -6.56 -12.71 6.55
N ALA A 39 -5.37 -13.29 6.65
CA ALA A 39 -4.14 -12.59 6.30
C ALA A 39 -4.13 -12.18 4.82
N LYS A 40 -4.50 -13.11 3.91
CA LYS A 40 -4.62 -12.82 2.47
C LYS A 40 -5.63 -11.71 2.20
N PHE A 41 -6.84 -11.83 2.75
CA PHE A 41 -7.90 -10.86 2.58
C PHE A 41 -7.51 -9.45 3.05
N ASN A 42 -6.86 -9.34 4.22
CA ASN A 42 -6.38 -8.05 4.71
C ASN A 42 -5.36 -7.43 3.76
N LEU A 43 -4.42 -8.24 3.23
CA LEU A 43 -3.45 -7.77 2.25
C LEU A 43 -4.12 -7.31 0.94
N GLU A 44 -5.12 -8.04 0.45
CA GLU A 44 -5.92 -7.64 -0.73
C GLU A 44 -6.61 -6.27 -0.50
N GLN A 45 -7.15 -6.02 0.69
CA GLN A 45 -7.77 -4.73 1.02
C GLN A 45 -6.75 -3.60 1.04
N GLU A 46 -5.58 -3.80 1.65
CA GLU A 46 -4.50 -2.80 1.68
C GLU A 46 -4.00 -2.46 0.26
N VAL A 47 -3.85 -3.48 -0.59
CA VAL A 47 -3.44 -3.29 -1.99
C VAL A 47 -4.51 -2.55 -2.80
N LYS A 48 -5.78 -2.93 -2.64
CA LYS A 48 -6.91 -2.24 -3.28
C LYS A 48 -6.97 -0.78 -2.85
N GLN A 49 -6.85 -0.51 -1.55
CA GLN A 49 -6.80 0.84 -1.01
C GLN A 49 -5.65 1.62 -1.63
N LEU A 50 -4.43 1.09 -1.64
CA LEU A 50 -3.28 1.75 -2.26
C LEU A 50 -3.54 2.09 -3.75
N LYS A 51 -4.14 1.18 -4.52
CA LYS A 51 -4.49 1.45 -5.93
C LYS A 51 -5.51 2.58 -6.08
N GLU A 52 -6.56 2.59 -5.26
CA GLU A 52 -7.56 3.67 -5.27
C GLU A 52 -6.91 5.02 -4.94
N GLN A 53 -5.99 5.04 -3.97
CA GLN A 53 -5.22 6.23 -3.63
C GLN A 53 -4.36 6.70 -4.80
N LEU A 54 -3.63 5.79 -5.46
CA LEU A 54 -2.79 6.13 -6.61
C LEU A 54 -3.61 6.61 -7.82
N LEU A 55 -4.78 6.01 -8.09
CA LEU A 55 -5.71 6.47 -9.13
C LEU A 55 -6.22 7.89 -8.85
N SER A 56 -6.57 8.17 -7.59
CA SER A 56 -7.03 9.51 -7.19
C SER A 56 -5.95 10.58 -7.41
N LEU A 57 -4.69 10.24 -7.12
CA LEU A 57 -3.53 11.11 -7.38
C LEU A 57 -3.37 11.39 -8.88
N GLN A 58 -3.45 10.35 -9.71
CA GLN A 58 -3.33 10.50 -11.16
C GLN A 58 -4.39 11.46 -11.71
N GLN A 59 -5.64 11.36 -11.25
CA GLN A 59 -6.74 12.22 -11.68
C GLN A 59 -6.53 13.70 -11.30
N ILE A 60 -5.99 13.98 -10.11
CA ILE A 60 -5.67 15.35 -9.67
C ILE A 60 -4.58 15.97 -10.56
N THR A 61 -3.61 15.16 -11.00
CA THR A 61 -2.46 15.63 -11.80
C THR A 61 -2.74 15.79 -13.30
N ALA A 62 -3.84 15.22 -13.81
CA ALA A 62 -4.17 15.20 -15.24
C ALA A 62 -4.75 16.53 -15.78
N THR A 63 -4.89 17.57 -14.95
CA THR A 63 -5.40 18.88 -15.41
C THR A 63 -4.22 19.76 -15.85
N PRO A 64 -4.05 20.07 -17.15
CA PRO A 64 -2.95 20.91 -17.62
C PRO A 64 -3.12 22.32 -17.08
N LYS A 65 -2.21 22.80 -16.24
CA LYS A 65 -2.18 24.21 -15.82
C LYS A 65 -1.22 24.98 -16.72
N ILE A 66 -1.75 25.95 -17.46
CA ILE A 66 -0.96 26.90 -18.25
C ILE A 66 -0.03 27.65 -17.29
N GLY A 67 1.29 27.53 -17.50
CA GLY A 67 2.33 28.15 -16.64
C GLY A 67 3.17 27.18 -15.81
N ASP A 68 3.13 25.88 -16.09
CA ASP A 68 3.94 24.87 -15.39
C ASP A 68 5.40 24.85 -15.89
N ASN A 69 6.35 25.11 -14.99
CA ASN A 69 7.78 25.28 -15.32
C ASN A 69 8.63 24.06 -14.93
N GLY A 70 8.04 22.88 -14.72
CA GLY A 70 8.80 21.65 -14.48
C GLY A 70 9.61 21.63 -13.17
N GLY A 71 9.28 22.52 -12.23
CA GLY A 71 9.78 22.50 -10.86
C GLY A 71 11.26 22.83 -10.76
N PRO A 72 11.79 23.01 -9.54
CA PRO A 72 13.23 23.09 -9.36
C PRO A 72 13.87 21.80 -9.89
N PRO A 73 15.03 21.87 -10.57
CA PRO A 73 15.76 20.68 -10.97
C PRO A 73 16.06 19.82 -9.75
N LEU A 74 15.83 18.51 -9.90
CA LEU A 74 16.09 17.50 -8.87
C LEU A 74 17.61 17.33 -8.74
N ASN A 75 18.22 18.12 -7.87
CA ASN A 75 19.66 18.06 -7.61
C ASN A 75 20.00 17.17 -6.41
N ASP A 76 18.98 16.77 -5.63
CA ASP A 76 19.15 15.93 -4.46
C ASP A 76 19.01 14.43 -4.84
N PRO A 77 20.02 13.59 -4.55
CA PRO A 77 19.93 12.15 -4.75
C PRO A 77 18.70 11.50 -4.09
N GLU A 78 18.22 11.99 -2.94
CA GLU A 78 17.03 11.46 -2.27
C GLU A 78 15.74 11.79 -3.05
N ASP A 79 15.66 13.00 -3.63
CA ASP A 79 14.54 13.41 -4.48
C ASP A 79 14.46 12.56 -5.76
N ILE A 80 15.62 12.28 -6.39
CA ILE A 80 15.72 11.42 -7.57
C ILE A 80 15.31 9.98 -7.23
N ALA A 81 15.80 9.47 -6.10
CA ALA A 81 15.51 8.12 -5.64
C ALA A 81 14.00 7.94 -5.34
N PHE A 82 13.37 8.92 -4.70
CA PHE A 82 11.92 8.90 -4.46
C PHE A 82 11.10 8.93 -5.76
N GLN A 83 11.47 9.78 -6.73
CA GLN A 83 10.78 9.79 -8.03
C GLN A 83 10.95 8.48 -8.79
N THR A 84 12.14 7.88 -8.70
CA THR A 84 12.42 6.57 -9.30
C THR A 84 11.53 5.49 -8.70
N ASP A 85 11.35 5.48 -7.37
CA ASP A 85 10.45 4.53 -6.73
C ASP A 85 8.98 4.80 -7.09
N LEU A 86 8.58 6.07 -7.12
CA LEU A 86 7.23 6.48 -7.51
C LEU A 86 6.90 6.03 -8.94
N SER A 87 7.85 6.07 -9.87
CA SER A 87 7.66 5.58 -11.24
C SER A 87 7.44 4.06 -11.32
N GLN A 88 7.90 3.31 -10.30
CA GLN A 88 7.79 1.86 -10.23
C GLN A 88 6.58 1.37 -9.42
N ILE A 89 5.90 2.25 -8.67
CA ILE A 89 4.88 1.82 -7.70
C ILE A 89 3.74 1.02 -8.33
N TRP A 90 3.28 1.38 -9.53
CA TRP A 90 2.23 0.66 -10.23
C TRP A 90 2.65 -0.76 -10.58
N GLN A 91 3.85 -0.92 -11.14
CA GLN A 91 4.41 -2.22 -11.45
C GLN A 91 4.57 -3.05 -10.18
N ARG A 92 5.08 -2.46 -9.09
CA ARG A 92 5.29 -3.18 -7.82
C ARG A 92 3.98 -3.64 -7.18
N VAL A 93 2.94 -2.84 -7.28
CA VAL A 93 1.60 -3.20 -6.82
C VAL A 93 1.03 -4.34 -7.66
N GLU A 94 1.13 -4.27 -8.99
CA GLU A 94 0.67 -5.34 -9.89
C GLU A 94 1.44 -6.66 -9.67
N GLU A 95 2.76 -6.59 -9.49
CA GLU A 95 3.59 -7.76 -9.16
C GLU A 95 3.19 -8.38 -7.82
N LEU A 96 2.86 -7.56 -6.81
CA LEU A 96 2.37 -8.03 -5.52
C LEU A 96 0.99 -8.70 -5.64
N GLU A 97 0.04 -8.11 -6.38
CA GLU A 97 -1.28 -8.72 -6.64
C GLU A 97 -1.14 -10.09 -7.29
N ASN A 98 -0.33 -10.19 -8.35
CA ASN A 98 -0.07 -11.45 -9.04
C ASN A 98 0.56 -12.50 -8.13
N GLU A 99 1.43 -12.09 -7.21
CA GLU A 99 2.06 -12.99 -6.25
C GLU A 99 1.07 -13.48 -5.17
N ILE A 100 0.17 -12.61 -4.72
CA ILE A 100 -0.89 -12.96 -3.75
C ILE A 100 -1.90 -13.95 -4.35
N ASP A 101 -2.22 -13.78 -5.63
CA ASP A 101 -3.17 -14.64 -6.35
C ASP A 101 -2.54 -15.93 -6.90
N SER A 102 -1.22 -16.09 -6.74
CA SER A 102 -0.53 -17.34 -7.04
C SER A 102 -1.08 -18.48 -6.18
N PRO A 103 -1.32 -19.69 -6.74
CA PRO A 103 -1.67 -20.87 -5.96
C PRO A 103 -0.61 -21.23 -4.91
N THR A 104 0.66 -20.86 -5.16
CA THR A 104 1.79 -21.04 -4.24
C THR A 104 2.57 -19.73 -4.16
N PRO A 105 2.17 -18.78 -3.29
CA PRO A 105 2.89 -17.55 -3.09
C PRO A 105 4.31 -17.81 -2.57
N SER A 106 5.29 -17.16 -3.17
CA SER A 106 6.68 -17.22 -2.80
C SER A 106 6.97 -16.31 -1.61
N ILE A 107 7.33 -16.95 -0.49
CA ILE A 107 7.79 -16.28 0.73
C ILE A 107 8.90 -15.26 0.46
N ASP A 108 9.88 -15.62 -0.36
CA ASP A 108 11.02 -14.74 -0.65
C ASP A 108 10.59 -13.48 -1.39
N LYS A 109 9.65 -13.61 -2.33
CA LYS A 109 9.10 -12.46 -3.05
C LYS A 109 8.23 -11.59 -2.16
N LEU A 110 7.37 -12.18 -1.33
CA LEU A 110 6.57 -11.44 -0.36
C LEU A 110 7.46 -10.63 0.58
N ASN A 111 8.53 -11.21 1.12
CA ASN A 111 9.51 -10.48 1.92
C ASN A 111 10.18 -9.35 1.13
N ALA A 112 10.58 -9.60 -0.11
CA ALA A 112 11.15 -8.56 -0.97
C ALA A 112 10.18 -7.40 -1.22
N PHE A 113 8.87 -7.68 -1.39
CA PHE A 113 7.86 -6.64 -1.50
C PHE A 113 7.69 -5.87 -0.20
N ALA A 114 7.62 -6.55 0.95
CA ALA A 114 7.52 -5.90 2.26
C ALA A 114 8.67 -4.92 2.49
N ASP A 115 9.91 -5.34 2.21
CA ASP A 115 11.10 -4.50 2.31
C ASP A 115 11.03 -3.30 1.36
N TRP A 116 10.66 -3.53 0.09
CA TRP A 116 10.55 -2.47 -0.90
C TRP A 116 9.50 -1.41 -0.50
N PHE A 117 8.29 -1.84 -0.14
CA PHE A 117 7.21 -0.93 0.28
C PHE A 117 7.57 -0.17 1.56
N GLN A 118 8.22 -0.82 2.53
CA GLN A 118 8.69 -0.17 3.75
C GLN A 118 9.72 0.93 3.43
N VAL A 119 10.72 0.64 2.60
CA VAL A 119 11.72 1.64 2.18
C VAL A 119 11.06 2.78 1.41
N PHE A 120 10.13 2.46 0.52
CA PHE A 120 9.36 3.45 -0.24
C PHE A 120 8.57 4.39 0.68
N PHE A 121 7.76 3.87 1.61
CA PHE A 121 6.96 4.71 2.49
C PHE A 121 7.80 5.56 3.44
N VAL A 122 8.94 5.02 3.93
CA VAL A 122 9.89 5.81 4.72
C VAL A 122 10.49 6.95 3.89
N ARG A 123 10.87 6.69 2.64
CA ARG A 123 11.41 7.70 1.72
C ARG A 123 10.35 8.74 1.35
N ALA A 124 9.12 8.31 1.13
CA ALA A 124 7.98 9.20 0.93
C ALA A 124 7.79 10.13 2.13
N ALA A 125 7.77 9.58 3.36
CA ALA A 125 7.62 10.36 4.58
C ALA A 125 8.76 11.39 4.76
N LYS A 126 10.01 11.00 4.49
CA LYS A 126 11.16 11.92 4.52
C LYS A 126 11.05 13.03 3.49
N TYR A 127 10.72 12.68 2.24
CA TYR A 127 10.52 13.65 1.16
C TYR A 127 9.43 14.66 1.53
N LEU A 128 8.28 14.18 2.01
CA LEU A 128 7.16 15.02 2.45
C LEU A 128 7.55 15.93 3.62
N GLY A 129 8.24 15.38 4.64
CA GLY A 129 8.72 16.13 5.79
C GLY A 129 9.72 17.23 5.40
N ALA A 130 10.68 16.93 4.53
CA ALA A 130 11.66 17.89 4.04
C ALA A 130 11.03 19.01 3.19
N LYS A 131 9.93 18.73 2.49
CA LYS A 131 9.19 19.72 1.68
C LYS A 131 8.07 20.43 2.45
N ALA A 132 7.71 19.98 3.65
CA ALA A 132 6.67 20.60 4.47
C ALA A 132 7.00 22.07 4.82
N ASP A 133 8.26 22.36 5.17
CA ASP A 133 8.72 23.72 5.44
C ASP A 133 8.64 24.64 4.21
N ILE A 134 8.79 24.09 3.00
CA ILE A 134 8.71 24.85 1.74
C ILE A 134 7.26 25.29 1.47
N ILE A 135 6.29 24.42 1.78
CA ILE A 135 4.86 24.69 1.58
C ILE A 135 4.33 25.71 2.57
N PHE A 136 4.70 25.59 3.85
CA PHE A 136 4.29 26.54 4.88
C PHE A 136 4.93 27.92 4.71
N THR A 137 6.15 28.00 4.16
CA THR A 137 6.91 29.26 4.07
C THR A 137 6.71 30.02 2.76
N LYS A 138 6.36 29.36 1.64
CA LYS A 138 6.33 29.99 0.29
C LYS A 138 5.01 29.84 -0.48
N GLY A 139 3.88 29.92 0.23
CA GLY A 139 2.52 29.89 -0.35
C GLY A 139 2.44 30.06 -1.87
N CYS A 140 2.20 28.94 -2.57
CA CYS A 140 1.86 28.82 -3.99
C CYS A 140 2.85 29.23 -5.10
N GLU A 141 4.08 29.68 -4.86
CA GLU A 141 4.93 30.14 -6.00
C GLU A 141 6.03 29.18 -6.47
N THR A 142 6.33 28.07 -5.77
CA THR A 142 7.51 27.24 -6.12
C THR A 142 7.34 25.72 -5.95
N LEU A 143 6.34 25.12 -6.60
CA LEU A 143 6.31 23.66 -6.78
C LEU A 143 5.82 23.30 -8.19
N GLY A 144 6.71 23.46 -9.17
CA GLY A 144 6.46 23.19 -10.59
C GLY A 144 6.51 21.71 -11.00
N ILE A 145 6.18 20.78 -10.11
CA ILE A 145 5.79 19.44 -10.55
C ILE A 145 4.39 19.25 -10.00
N VAL A 146 3.38 19.33 -10.87
CA VAL A 146 1.98 19.09 -10.53
C VAL A 146 1.82 17.75 -9.78
N GLY A 147 2.65 16.75 -10.11
CA GLY A 147 2.76 15.47 -9.40
C GLY A 147 3.18 15.59 -7.93
N THR A 148 4.14 16.46 -7.61
CA THR A 148 4.69 16.64 -6.26
C THR A 148 3.72 17.40 -5.35
N THR A 149 3.03 18.43 -5.83
CA THR A 149 2.08 19.20 -5.01
C THR A 149 0.80 18.41 -4.73
N ALA A 150 0.32 17.61 -5.69
CA ALA A 150 -0.81 16.69 -5.48
C ALA A 150 -0.44 15.58 -4.50
N LEU A 151 0.77 15.00 -4.61
CA LEU A 151 1.27 14.05 -3.63
C LEU A 151 1.37 14.69 -2.24
N ILE A 152 1.97 15.88 -2.12
CA ILE A 152 2.13 16.52 -0.82
C ILE A 152 0.78 16.91 -0.22
N ALA A 153 -0.18 17.44 -0.99
CA ALA A 153 -1.51 17.75 -0.50
C ALA A 153 -2.25 16.50 -0.01
N TYR A 154 -2.19 15.41 -0.76
CA TYR A 154 -2.78 14.12 -0.39
C TYR A 154 -2.14 13.55 0.88
N PHE A 155 -0.81 13.54 0.93
CA PHE A 155 -0.10 13.05 2.09
C PHE A 155 -0.19 13.99 3.30
N THR A 156 -0.39 15.31 3.13
CA THR A 156 -0.68 16.20 4.27
C THR A 156 -2.05 15.89 4.90
N VAL A 157 -3.04 15.48 4.11
CA VAL A 157 -4.34 15.01 4.61
C VAL A 157 -4.19 13.65 5.34
N THR A 158 -3.30 12.77 4.88
CA THR A 158 -3.02 11.50 5.58
C THR A 158 -2.05 11.66 6.75
N THR A 159 -1.25 12.74 6.84
CA THR A 159 -0.41 13.03 8.02
C THR A 159 -1.18 13.59 9.22
N ALA A 160 -2.44 14.01 9.04
CA ALA A 160 -3.35 14.13 10.19
C ALA A 160 -3.70 12.76 10.80
N ALA A 161 -3.42 11.66 10.08
CA ALA A 161 -3.55 10.26 10.48
C ALA A 161 -2.17 9.55 10.50
N GLN A 162 -1.21 10.10 11.26
CA GLN A 162 0.13 9.49 11.41
C GLN A 162 0.10 8.17 12.19
N ASN A 163 0.20 7.02 11.51
CA ASN A 163 1.08 5.86 11.80
C ASN A 163 0.66 4.58 11.06
N GLU A 164 -0.62 4.41 10.76
CA GLU A 164 -1.13 3.10 10.34
C GLU A 164 -0.75 2.78 8.89
N THR A 165 -0.90 3.73 7.95
CA THR A 165 -0.70 3.47 6.51
C THR A 165 0.75 3.17 6.11
N VAL A 166 1.74 3.71 6.82
CA VAL A 166 3.18 3.45 6.54
C VAL A 166 3.55 2.00 6.83
N HIS A 167 2.84 1.39 7.79
CA HIS A 167 3.15 0.06 8.27
C HIS A 167 2.09 -0.97 7.91
N SER A 168 0.86 -0.58 7.56
CA SER A 168 -0.26 -1.50 7.34
C SER A 168 0.00 -2.45 6.18
N LEU A 169 0.42 -1.94 5.02
CA LEU A 169 0.73 -2.79 3.86
C LEU A 169 1.97 -3.68 4.09
N PRO A 170 3.15 -3.17 4.50
CA PRO A 170 4.28 -4.05 4.81
C PRO A 170 3.97 -5.08 5.90
N LYS A 171 3.17 -4.72 6.92
CA LYS A 171 2.73 -5.63 7.97
C LYS A 171 1.78 -6.70 7.44
N ALA A 172 0.81 -6.33 6.59
CA ALA A 172 -0.11 -7.28 5.98
C ALA A 172 0.64 -8.31 5.12
N ILE A 173 1.68 -7.88 4.39
CA ILE A 173 2.57 -8.79 3.65
C ILE A 173 3.28 -9.75 4.61
N LEU A 174 3.83 -9.26 5.72
CA LEU A 174 4.47 -10.09 6.74
C LEU A 174 3.51 -11.04 7.45
N ASP A 175 2.25 -10.67 7.64
CA ASP A 175 1.24 -11.52 8.26
C ASP A 175 0.82 -12.66 7.32
N VAL A 176 0.78 -12.43 6.00
CA VAL A 176 0.67 -13.50 4.99
C VAL A 176 1.90 -14.41 5.02
N PHE A 177 3.11 -13.84 5.11
CA PHE A 177 4.32 -14.65 5.27
C PHE A 177 4.24 -15.59 6.49
N LYS A 178 3.82 -15.08 7.65
CA LYS A 178 3.69 -15.90 8.87
C LYS A 178 2.64 -16.99 8.74
N SER A 179 1.51 -16.70 8.07
CA SER A 179 0.46 -17.70 7.87
C SER A 179 0.89 -18.83 6.92
N LEU A 180 1.80 -18.54 5.97
CA LEU A 180 2.41 -19.54 5.09
C LEU A 180 3.55 -20.32 5.76
N ALA A 181 4.32 -19.70 6.65
CA ALA A 181 5.45 -20.33 7.34
C ALA A 181 5.04 -21.23 8.53
N GLY A 182 3.79 -21.12 9.01
CA GLY A 182 3.23 -21.92 10.10
C GLY A 182 2.59 -23.25 9.69
N GLY A 183 2.83 -23.71 8.45
CA GLY A 183 2.36 -24.99 7.89
C GLY A 183 3.19 -26.20 8.28
#